data_AF-A0A1F4V434-F1
#
_entry.id   AF-A0A1F4V434-F1
#
_cell.length_a   1.000
_cell.length_b   1.000
_cell.length_c   1.000
_cell.angle_alpha   90.00
_cell.angle_beta   90.00
_cell.angle_gamma   90.00
#
_symmetry.space_group_name_H-M   'P 1'
#
loop_
_entity.id
_entity.type
_entity.pdbx_description
1 polymer ?
#
loop_
_entity_poly.entity_id
_entity_poly.type
_entity_poly.pdbx_seq_one_letter_code
_entity_poly.pdbx_strand_id
1 'polypeptide(L)' 'MECKSNSASPSTKKTVDYFRSMFGNNDIQCAYCHKKLDELHAMYFKSPTWTWDLSCGSAGWLVICTGCKRQVFFMNETE' A
#
# COMPACT_ATOMS: atom_id res chain seq x y z
N MET A 1 -18.05 3.76 16.94
CA MET A 1 -18.09 4.30 15.57
C MET A 1 -17.24 3.39 14.71
N GLU A 2 -17.76 2.94 13.58
CA GLU A 2 -17.07 2.01 12.69
C GLU A 2 -16.44 2.77 11.52
N CYS A 3 -15.14 2.61 11.31
CA CYS A 3 -14.47 3.21 10.17
C CYS A 3 -14.83 2.40 8.91
N LYS A 4 -15.84 2.86 8.14
CA LYS A 4 -16.29 2.22 6.90
C LYS A 4 -15.42 2.62 5.72
N SER A 5 -15.01 1.63 4.91
CA SER A 5 -14.11 1.78 3.78
C SER A 5 -14.78 2.54 2.63
N ASN A 6 -14.11 3.57 2.09
CA ASN A 6 -14.41 4.10 0.75
C ASN A 6 -13.10 4.19 -0.05
N SER A 7 -13.09 3.50 -1.19
CA SER A 7 -12.05 3.46 -2.23
C SER A 7 -11.99 4.82 -2.95
N ALA A 8 -10.91 5.31 -3.56
CA ALA A 8 -9.64 4.75 -4.03
C ALA A 8 -8.62 5.90 -4.17
N SER A 9 -7.32 5.60 -4.22
CA SER A 9 -6.28 6.59 -4.58
C SER A 9 -5.59 6.20 -5.91
N PRO A 10 -5.18 7.15 -6.76
CA PRO A 10 -4.69 6.87 -8.11
C PRO A 10 -3.28 6.26 -8.12
N SER A 11 -3.06 5.34 -9.05
CA SER A 11 -1.90 4.47 -9.20
C SER A 11 -0.98 4.94 -10.35
N THR A 12 0.30 5.23 -10.08
CA THR A 12 1.30 5.54 -11.14
C THR A 12 2.60 4.80 -10.93
N LYS A 13 3.09 4.08 -11.97
CA LYS A 13 4.35 3.29 -12.00
C LYS A 13 5.59 3.91 -11.32
N LYS A 14 5.69 5.24 -11.22
CA LYS A 14 6.76 5.95 -10.48
C LYS A 14 6.87 5.55 -9.00
N THR A 15 5.83 4.96 -8.44
CA THR A 15 5.75 4.58 -7.03
C THR A 15 6.58 3.36 -6.64
N VAL A 16 6.84 2.41 -7.54
CA VAL A 16 7.60 1.18 -7.20
C VAL A 16 9.10 1.48 -7.06
N ASP A 17 9.68 2.22 -8.00
CA ASP A 17 11.09 2.61 -7.92
C ASP A 17 11.37 3.49 -6.69
N TYR A 18 10.45 4.42 -6.40
CA TYR A 18 10.55 5.24 -5.20
C TYR A 18 10.43 4.40 -3.92
N PHE A 19 9.46 3.49 -3.85
CA PHE A 19 9.34 2.55 -2.73
C PHE A 19 10.64 1.75 -2.53
N ARG A 20 11.23 1.22 -3.60
CA ARG A 20 12.49 0.47 -3.55
C ARG A 20 13.64 1.31 -2.99
N SER A 21 13.75 2.57 -3.43
CA SER A 21 14.79 3.48 -2.95
C SER A 21 14.68 3.77 -1.44
N MET A 22 13.46 3.72 -0.88
CA MET A 22 13.20 3.94 0.54
C MET A 22 13.36 2.68 1.40
N PHE A 23 12.97 1.51 0.92
CA PHE A 23 12.81 0.30 1.77
C PHE A 23 13.69 -0.90 1.41
N GLY A 24 14.45 -0.84 0.30
CA GLY A 24 15.16 -2.02 -0.23
C GLY A 24 14.21 -3.02 -0.91
N ASN A 25 14.73 -4.14 -1.44
CA ASN A 25 13.98 -4.97 -2.42
C ASN A 25 13.90 -6.48 -2.19
N ASN A 26 14.44 -7.08 -1.13
CA ASN A 26 14.86 -8.47 -1.38
C ASN A 26 13.78 -9.55 -1.27
N ASP A 27 12.66 -9.34 -0.56
CA ASP A 27 11.69 -10.43 -0.30
C ASP A 27 10.20 -10.09 -0.46
N ILE A 28 9.84 -8.92 -1.00
CA ILE A 28 8.42 -8.60 -1.23
C ILE A 28 7.91 -9.34 -2.48
N GLN A 29 7.09 -10.35 -2.24
CA GLN A 29 6.40 -11.12 -3.28
C GLN A 29 4.97 -11.47 -2.87
N CYS A 30 4.09 -11.68 -3.84
CA CYS A 30 2.75 -12.18 -3.56
C CYS A 30 2.80 -13.65 -3.12
N ALA A 31 2.25 -13.97 -1.95
CA ALA A 31 2.22 -15.35 -1.43
C ALA A 31 1.42 -16.35 -2.28
N TYR A 32 0.63 -15.88 -3.26
CA TYR A 32 -0.27 -16.73 -4.05
C TYR A 32 0.17 -16.96 -5.50
N CYS A 33 0.69 -15.91 -6.15
CA CYS A 33 1.16 -16.01 -7.54
C CYS A 33 2.67 -15.83 -7.66
N HIS A 34 3.37 -15.62 -6.54
CA HIS A 34 4.84 -15.47 -6.47
C HIS A 34 5.43 -14.33 -7.30
N LYS A 35 4.58 -13.41 -7.80
CA LYS A 35 5.03 -12.17 -8.45
C LYS A 35 5.86 -11.34 -7.50
N LYS A 36 7.03 -10.92 -7.96
CA LYS A 36 8.00 -10.10 -7.22
C LYS A 36 7.61 -8.62 -7.28
N LEU A 37 8.23 -7.79 -6.44
CA LEU A 37 7.92 -6.36 -6.32
C LEU A 37 7.81 -5.61 -7.66
N ASP A 38 8.67 -5.90 -8.64
CA ASP A 38 8.64 -5.29 -9.99
C ASP A 38 7.34 -5.55 -10.78
N GLU A 39 6.63 -6.62 -10.42
CA GLU A 39 5.36 -7.02 -11.02
C GLU A 39 4.16 -6.70 -10.12
N LEU A 40 4.41 -6.12 -8.94
CA LEU A 40 3.40 -5.64 -8.01
C LEU A 40 3.17 -4.14 -8.20
N HIS A 41 2.12 -3.64 -7.56
CA HIS A 41 1.81 -2.23 -7.55
C HIS A 41 2.05 -1.65 -6.15
N ALA A 42 3.05 -0.79 -6.01
CA ALA A 42 3.24 0.02 -4.81
C ALA A 42 2.51 1.35 -4.96
N MET A 43 1.96 1.89 -3.89
CA MET A 43 1.41 3.24 -3.83
C MET A 43 1.49 3.77 -2.41
N TYR A 44 1.56 5.08 -2.27
CA TYR A 44 1.36 5.71 -0.97
C TYR A 44 -0.15 5.85 -0.74
N PHE A 45 -0.62 5.26 0.37
CA PHE A 45 -2.00 5.31 0.79
C PHE A 45 -2.13 6.29 1.94
N LYS A 46 -3.19 7.11 1.90
CA LYS A 46 -3.63 7.92 3.03
C LYS A 46 -5.13 7.78 3.15
N SER A 47 -5.58 7.42 4.34
CA SER A 47 -6.99 7.33 4.69
C SER A 47 -7.67 8.71 4.59
N PRO A 48 -8.97 8.76 4.25
CA PRO A 48 -9.73 10.01 4.15
C PRO A 48 -9.67 10.84 5.45
N THR A 49 -9.78 12.17 5.36
CA THR A 49 -9.64 13.07 6.52
C THR A 49 -10.50 12.66 7.73
N TRP A 50 -11.75 12.25 7.51
CA TRP A 50 -12.67 11.88 8.59
C TRP A 50 -12.19 10.70 9.47
N THR A 51 -11.30 9.83 8.97
CA THR A 51 -10.77 8.71 9.78
C THR A 51 -9.81 9.22 10.85
N TRP A 52 -9.15 10.36 10.61
CA TRP A 52 -8.25 10.99 11.57
C TRP A 52 -9.00 11.66 12.71
N ASP A 53 -10.16 12.25 12.43
CA ASP A 53 -11.07 12.81 13.46
C ASP A 53 -11.53 11.74 14.47
N LEU A 54 -11.54 10.47 14.04
CA LEU A 54 -11.88 9.30 14.86
C LEU A 54 -10.67 8.55 15.39
N SER A 55 -9.46 9.10 15.24
CA SER A 55 -8.19 8.47 15.64
C SER A 55 -7.98 7.05 15.09
N CYS A 56 -8.57 6.74 13.92
CA CYS A 56 -8.40 5.48 13.19
C CYS A 56 -7.70 5.67 11.83
N GLY A 57 -7.20 6.88 11.57
CA GLY A 57 -6.50 7.21 10.35
C GLY A 57 -5.19 6.43 10.21
N SER A 58 -4.92 5.97 9.00
CA SER A 58 -3.64 5.40 8.61
C SER A 58 -3.14 6.04 7.33
N ALA A 59 -1.82 6.08 7.22
CA ALA A 59 -1.13 6.46 6.01
C ALA A 59 0.19 5.72 5.95
N GLY A 60 0.70 5.52 4.74
CA GLY A 60 1.92 4.76 4.54
C GLY A 60 1.98 4.06 3.19
N TRP A 61 3.03 3.28 3.00
CA TRP A 61 3.28 2.57 1.76
C TRP A 61 2.51 1.26 1.70
N LEU A 62 1.74 1.10 0.63
CA LEU A 62 0.90 -0.06 0.35
C LEU A 62 1.37 -0.74 -0.93
N VAL A 63 1.65 -2.05 -0.86
CA VAL A 63 1.95 -2.88 -2.02
C VAL A 63 0.81 -3.87 -2.23
N ILE A 64 0.25 -3.87 -3.43
CA ILE A 64 -0.84 -4.76 -3.84
C ILE A 64 -0.43 -5.62 -5.03
N CYS A 65 -0.92 -6.86 -5.04
CA CYS A 65 -0.91 -7.70 -6.22
C CYS A 65 -2.24 -7.50 -6.97
N THR A 66 -2.18 -6.83 -8.13
CA THR A 66 -3.37 -6.57 -8.96
C THR A 66 -3.97 -7.85 -9.55
N GLY A 67 -3.13 -8.83 -9.88
CA GLY A 67 -3.60 -10.14 -10.38
C GLY A 67 -4.40 -10.93 -9.35
N CYS A 68 -3.94 -10.95 -8.09
CA CYS A 68 -4.64 -11.63 -6.99
C CYS A 68 -5.66 -10.75 -6.27
N LYS A 69 -5.73 -9.45 -6.58
CA LYS A 69 -6.54 -8.44 -5.87
C LYS A 69 -6.32 -8.45 -4.35
N ARG A 70 -5.05 -8.55 -3.93
CA ARG A 70 -4.67 -8.69 -2.52
C ARG A 70 -3.60 -7.68 -2.13
N GLN A 71 -3.69 -7.18 -0.90
CA GLN A 71 -2.60 -6.50 -0.23
C GLN A 71 -1.48 -7.52 0.06
N VAL A 72 -0.25 -7.15 -0.31
CA VAL A 72 0.96 -7.95 -0.06
C VAL A 72 1.73 -7.38 1.12
N PHE A 73 1.81 -6.06 1.21
CA PHE A 73 2.57 -5.37 2.24
C PHE A 73 1.93 -4.03 2.56
N PHE A 74 1.95 -3.63 3.83
CA PHE A 74 1.60 -2.28 4.25
C PHE A 74 2.52 -1.86 5.38
N MET A 75 3.14 -0.70 5.22
CA MET A 75 3.98 -0.09 6.25
C MET A 75 3.41 1.27 6.58
N ASN A 76 2.91 1.39 7.80
CA ASN A 76 2.43 2.66 8.34
C ASN A 76 3.58 3.67 8.42
N GLU A 77 3.24 4.93 8.21
CA GLU A 77 4.14 6.06 8.40
C GLU A 77 4.19 6.59 9.83
N THR A 78 3.49 5.95 10.77
CA THR A 78 3.39 6.42 12.16
C THR A 78 4.77 6.64 12.76
N GLU A 79 5.13 7.92 12.88
CA GLU A 79 6.09 8.51 13.82
C GLU A 79 5.72 8.15 15.27
#